data_AF-A0A0C9Z853-F1
#
_entry.id   AF-A0A0C9Z853-F1
#
_cell.length_a   1.000
_cell.length_b   1.000
_cell.length_c   1.000
_cell.angle_alpha   90.00
_cell.angle_beta   90.00
_cell.angle_gamma   90.00
#
_symmetry.space_group_name_H-M   'P 1'
#
loop_
_entity.id
_entity.type
_entity.pdbx_description
1 polymer ?
#
loop_
_entity_poly.entity_id
_entity_poly.type
_entity_poly.pdbx_seq_one_letter_code
_entity_poly.pdbx_strand_id
1 'polypeptide(L)'
;MTIVHTEGIFTHEISWCSCPGSDPIDWHLSLLRERLFPASISKPKTAFTFDVLNHFLIDALECKTSAMSFYQKLKRFTNNAFPDRVPDRYRELMRVSQLWRDLKHRKWFGFGHDTELDPGEGGLALFCPACPQPGINLPPDWKACDTVTRQYVLDGNFTTQHMKMNRPEMDVSLSDGKGYMVSEIPYQSHLQQSLDNKERSTCSNHRAINAANINKSNLRSTGIGATACAWHGCFVPHLVVDFQKGERYMNTDYSICNALRYHSENITRALVIYDVGCQWSVNFGSWVKSSSSLFLPSGLEIIPAVGKFHLAAHKLSCFPRYSLNFVKGAGHLDGEILETLWAPFNKISPTARSMTQAHRQEVYDDHMRDSNWKKLVGIVPSLLKKYKTSNKHLEDMNQAYELLNAVLDPNKVAQWELDALKAEADHGEALDIYLLRGDKAPTIHEAQLKLGKNPVSSSANLGSVAWLAEGISIEDSQ
;
A
#
# COMPACT_ATOMS: atom_id res chain seq x y z
N MET A 1 -32.30 -10.11 29.50
CA MET A 1 -31.39 -9.87 28.37
C MET A 1 -30.29 -8.91 28.81
N THR A 2 -29.05 -9.17 28.43
CA THR A 2 -27.94 -8.22 28.59
C THR A 2 -27.90 -7.29 27.39
N ILE A 3 -27.98 -5.98 27.61
CA ILE A 3 -27.89 -4.95 26.57
C ILE A 3 -26.57 -4.22 26.74
N VAL A 4 -25.77 -4.18 25.68
CA VAL A 4 -24.52 -3.43 25.63
C VAL A 4 -24.78 -2.09 24.92
N HIS A 5 -24.56 -1.00 25.64
CA HIS A 5 -24.73 0.37 25.21
C HIS A 5 -23.42 1.14 25.32
N THR A 6 -23.35 2.33 24.71
CA THR A 6 -22.16 3.21 24.76
C THR A 6 -21.79 3.62 26.19
N GLU A 7 -22.79 3.70 27.07
CA GLU A 7 -22.66 4.07 28.48
C GLU A 7 -22.37 2.88 29.41
N GLY A 8 -22.41 1.65 28.92
CA GLY A 8 -22.16 0.47 29.75
C GLY A 8 -22.97 -0.75 29.36
N ILE A 9 -22.99 -1.74 30.26
CA ILE A 9 -23.57 -3.06 30.08
C ILE A 9 -24.68 -3.24 31.11
N PHE A 10 -25.91 -3.36 30.64
CA PHE A 10 -27.11 -3.38 31.47
C PHE A 10 -27.84 -4.71 31.35
N THR A 11 -28.53 -5.13 32.39
CA THR A 11 -29.39 -6.32 32.36
C THR A 11 -30.83 -5.88 32.56
N HIS A 12 -31.67 -6.23 31.59
CA HIS A 12 -33.09 -5.90 31.57
C HIS A 12 -33.94 -7.16 31.46
N GLU A 13 -35.11 -7.16 32.07
CA GLU A 13 -36.16 -8.15 31.78
C GLU A 13 -36.90 -7.70 30.52
N ILE A 14 -37.07 -8.62 29.56
CA ILE A 14 -37.74 -8.33 28.29
C ILE A 14 -38.97 -9.23 28.19
N SER A 15 -40.13 -8.60 28.02
CA SER A 15 -41.38 -9.28 27.70
C SER A 15 -41.58 -9.27 26.19
N TRP A 16 -41.65 -10.45 25.58
CA TRP A 16 -41.90 -10.58 24.15
C TRP A 16 -43.39 -10.50 23.84
N CYS A 17 -43.74 -9.91 22.71
CA CYS A 17 -45.10 -9.85 22.23
C CYS A 17 -45.68 -11.26 22.03
N SER A 18 -46.87 -11.51 22.57
CA SER A 18 -47.60 -12.78 22.46
C SER A 18 -48.81 -12.69 21.52
N CYS A 19 -48.91 -11.61 20.73
CA CYS A 19 -50.01 -11.43 19.77
C CYS A 19 -49.92 -12.43 18.60
N PRO A 20 -51.05 -12.80 17.97
CA PRO A 20 -51.05 -13.61 16.75
C PRO A 20 -50.15 -12.99 15.67
N GLY A 21 -49.21 -13.77 15.13
CA GLY A 21 -48.20 -13.29 14.16
C GLY A 21 -46.85 -12.86 14.77
N SER A 22 -46.71 -12.85 16.10
CA SER A 22 -45.42 -12.68 16.79
C SER A 22 -44.80 -14.05 17.08
N ASP A 23 -44.08 -14.60 16.10
CA ASP A 23 -43.39 -15.88 16.26
C ASP A 23 -42.02 -15.68 16.96
N PRO A 24 -41.65 -16.51 17.95
CA PRO A 24 -40.30 -16.55 18.52
C PRO A 24 -39.13 -16.59 17.51
N ILE A 25 -39.36 -17.06 16.30
CA ILE A 25 -38.36 -17.02 15.21
C ILE A 25 -37.98 -15.59 14.81
N ASP A 26 -38.90 -14.63 14.96
CA ASP A 26 -38.74 -13.22 14.54
C ASP A 26 -38.22 -12.30 15.65
N TRP A 27 -37.90 -12.84 16.84
CA TRP A 27 -37.39 -12.03 17.95
C TRP A 27 -36.15 -11.22 17.59
N HIS A 28 -35.28 -11.76 16.74
CA HIS A 28 -34.11 -11.05 16.23
C HIS A 28 -34.49 -9.84 15.36
N LEU A 29 -35.54 -9.95 14.53
CA LEU A 29 -36.06 -8.84 13.72
C LEU A 29 -36.68 -7.76 14.60
N SER A 30 -37.43 -8.15 15.64
CA SER A 30 -37.99 -7.20 16.61
C SER A 30 -36.91 -6.41 17.33
N LEU A 31 -35.81 -7.05 17.73
CA LEU A 31 -34.66 -6.33 18.30
C LEU A 31 -34.03 -5.37 17.29
N LEU A 32 -33.85 -5.79 16.04
CA LEU A 32 -33.29 -4.92 14.99
C LEU A 32 -34.16 -3.68 14.73
N ARG A 33 -35.49 -3.82 14.78
CA ARG A 33 -36.44 -2.69 14.70
C ARG A 33 -36.24 -1.69 15.85
N GLU A 34 -35.93 -2.19 17.04
CA GLU A 34 -35.60 -1.39 18.24
C GLU A 34 -34.12 -0.95 18.29
N ARG A 35 -33.38 -1.03 17.17
CA ARG A 35 -31.95 -0.68 17.07
C ARG A 35 -31.04 -1.48 18.01
N LEU A 36 -31.43 -2.71 18.31
CA LEU A 36 -30.69 -3.69 19.08
C LEU A 36 -30.23 -4.82 18.16
N PHE A 37 -28.93 -4.93 17.95
CA PHE A 37 -28.34 -6.03 17.20
C PHE A 37 -28.19 -7.27 18.10
N PRO A 38 -28.91 -8.37 17.82
CA PRO A 38 -28.86 -9.55 18.67
C PRO A 38 -27.55 -10.33 18.49
N ALA A 39 -27.02 -10.89 19.59
CA ALA A 39 -25.84 -11.75 19.55
C ALA A 39 -26.13 -13.18 19.02
N SER A 40 -27.41 -13.55 18.92
CA SER A 40 -27.88 -14.82 18.36
C SER A 40 -29.25 -14.64 17.70
N ILE A 41 -29.53 -15.43 16.66
CA ILE A 41 -30.81 -15.35 15.93
C ILE A 41 -31.94 -15.95 16.77
N SER A 42 -31.75 -17.18 17.25
CA SER A 42 -32.72 -17.86 18.10
C SER A 42 -32.55 -17.48 19.57
N LYS A 43 -33.67 -17.12 20.24
CA LYS A 43 -33.74 -16.84 21.69
C LYS A 43 -32.61 -15.92 22.19
N PRO A 44 -32.44 -14.70 21.64
CA PRO A 44 -31.36 -13.79 22.01
C PRO A 44 -31.36 -13.48 23.50
N LYS A 45 -30.19 -13.64 24.14
CA LYS A 45 -29.96 -13.27 25.54
C LYS A 45 -29.05 -12.05 25.71
N THR A 46 -28.37 -11.66 24.64
CA THR A 46 -27.49 -10.49 24.57
C THR A 46 -27.81 -9.71 23.31
N ALA A 47 -27.86 -8.38 23.41
CA ALA A 47 -27.97 -7.49 22.27
C ALA A 47 -27.04 -6.28 22.42
N PHE A 48 -26.62 -5.72 21.30
CA PHE A 48 -25.77 -4.53 21.22
C PHE A 48 -26.56 -3.42 20.56
N THR A 49 -26.59 -2.25 21.17
CA THR A 49 -27.17 -1.08 20.50
C THR A 49 -26.39 -0.77 19.23
N PHE A 50 -27.07 -0.28 18.18
CA PHE A 50 -26.37 0.14 16.96
C PHE A 50 -25.32 1.21 17.26
N ASP A 51 -25.57 2.05 18.25
CA ASP A 51 -24.67 3.13 18.64
C ASP A 51 -23.37 2.59 19.25
N VAL A 52 -23.40 1.56 20.10
CA VAL A 52 -22.13 0.97 20.63
C VAL A 52 -21.30 0.31 19.53
N LEU A 53 -21.95 -0.27 18.52
CA LEU A 53 -21.27 -0.88 17.37
C LEU A 53 -20.64 0.17 16.45
N ASN A 54 -21.34 1.28 16.21
CA ASN A 54 -20.79 2.42 15.47
C ASN A 54 -19.63 3.07 16.23
N HIS A 55 -19.76 3.29 17.54
CA HIS A 55 -18.67 3.83 18.36
C HIS A 55 -17.46 2.91 18.34
N PHE A 56 -17.66 1.59 18.46
CA PHE A 56 -16.56 0.65 18.38
C PHE A 56 -15.85 0.71 17.02
N LEU A 57 -16.60 0.76 15.92
CA LEU A 57 -16.03 0.88 14.57
C LEU A 57 -15.17 2.15 14.43
N ILE A 58 -15.68 3.30 14.85
CA ILE A 58 -14.94 4.56 14.76
C ILE A 58 -13.72 4.58 15.70
N ASP A 59 -13.86 4.09 16.94
CA ASP A 59 -12.74 3.96 17.89
C ASP A 59 -11.65 3.00 17.35
N ALA A 60 -12.03 1.96 16.61
CA ALA A 60 -11.09 1.07 15.93
C ALA A 60 -10.39 1.80 14.78
N LEU A 61 -11.14 2.46 13.89
CA LEU A 61 -10.61 3.12 12.70
C LEU A 61 -9.71 4.33 13.00
N GLU A 62 -10.15 5.23 13.89
CA GLU A 62 -9.40 6.45 14.22
C GLU A 62 -8.34 6.21 15.30
N CYS A 63 -8.77 5.63 16.43
CA CYS A 63 -7.92 5.52 17.62
C CYS A 63 -7.10 4.21 17.66
N LYS A 64 -7.31 3.30 16.70
CA LYS A 64 -6.68 1.97 16.64
C LYS A 64 -6.96 1.15 17.90
N THR A 65 -8.13 1.38 18.49
CA THR A 65 -8.53 0.75 19.76
C THR A 65 -8.76 -0.74 19.55
N SER A 66 -8.08 -1.58 20.32
CA SER A 66 -8.35 -3.02 20.30
C SER A 66 -9.75 -3.31 20.85
N ALA A 67 -10.38 -4.38 20.39
CA ALA A 67 -11.68 -4.80 20.92
C ALA A 67 -11.64 -5.02 22.45
N MET A 68 -10.54 -5.55 22.96
CA MET A 68 -10.34 -5.76 24.40
C MET A 68 -10.31 -4.42 25.14
N SER A 69 -9.52 -3.46 24.67
CA SER A 69 -9.45 -2.11 25.26
C SER A 69 -10.81 -1.41 25.25
N PHE A 70 -11.54 -1.51 24.14
CA PHE A 70 -12.90 -0.95 24.04
C PHE A 70 -13.86 -1.64 25.01
N TYR A 71 -13.78 -2.97 25.14
CA TYR A 71 -14.64 -3.70 26.06
C TYR A 71 -14.33 -3.39 27.53
N GLN A 72 -13.05 -3.24 27.89
CA GLN A 72 -12.65 -2.79 29.23
C GLN A 72 -13.15 -1.36 29.53
N LYS A 73 -13.15 -0.47 28.53
CA LYS A 73 -13.76 0.86 28.63
C LYS A 73 -15.25 0.76 28.98
N LEU A 74 -16.01 -0.12 28.31
CA LEU A 74 -17.43 -0.38 28.64
C LEU A 74 -17.63 -0.94 30.05
N LYS A 75 -16.78 -1.88 30.49
CA LYS A 75 -16.83 -2.40 31.87
C LYS A 75 -16.64 -1.28 32.89
N ARG A 76 -15.69 -0.37 32.65
CA ARG A 76 -15.43 0.77 33.54
C ARG A 76 -16.56 1.80 33.54
N PHE A 77 -17.20 2.06 32.40
CA PHE A 77 -18.41 2.90 32.38
C PHE A 77 -19.57 2.28 33.17
N THR A 78 -19.71 0.95 33.10
CA THR A 78 -20.74 0.24 33.85
C THR A 78 -20.47 0.26 35.36
N ASN A 79 -19.25 -0.05 35.77
CA ASN A 79 -18.82 -0.05 37.16
C ASN A 79 -17.30 0.17 37.25
N ASN A 80 -16.89 1.42 37.45
CA ASN A 80 -15.47 1.77 37.52
C ASN A 80 -14.79 1.26 38.80
N ALA A 81 -15.54 1.07 39.89
CA ALA A 81 -14.98 0.56 41.15
C ALA A 81 -14.72 -0.95 41.10
N PHE A 82 -15.56 -1.71 40.39
CA PHE A 82 -15.48 -3.16 40.29
C PHE A 82 -15.77 -3.64 38.85
N PRO A 83 -14.91 -3.32 37.88
CA PRO A 83 -15.15 -3.67 36.48
C PRO A 83 -15.28 -5.19 36.30
N ASP A 84 -14.56 -5.99 37.07
CA ASP A 84 -14.61 -7.46 36.98
C ASP A 84 -15.92 -8.10 37.43
N ARG A 85 -16.81 -7.34 38.07
CA ARG A 85 -18.17 -7.80 38.38
C ARG A 85 -19.15 -7.59 37.22
N VAL A 86 -18.75 -6.87 36.17
CA VAL A 86 -19.59 -6.61 34.99
C VAL A 86 -19.64 -7.87 34.11
N PRO A 87 -20.83 -8.32 33.65
CA PRO A 87 -20.96 -9.51 32.82
C PRO A 87 -20.10 -9.46 31.56
N ASP A 88 -19.29 -10.50 31.33
CA ASP A 88 -18.42 -10.59 30.15
C ASP A 88 -19.19 -11.07 28.90
N ARG A 89 -19.21 -10.21 27.88
CA ARG A 89 -19.82 -10.37 26.56
C ARG A 89 -18.84 -9.99 25.45
N TYR A 90 -17.53 -10.06 25.74
CA TYR A 90 -16.47 -9.73 24.80
C TYR A 90 -16.53 -10.59 23.52
N ARG A 91 -16.77 -11.89 23.65
CA ARG A 91 -16.85 -12.82 22.50
C ARG A 91 -18.02 -12.47 21.59
N GLU A 92 -19.15 -12.10 22.17
CA GLU A 92 -20.33 -11.64 21.45
C GLU A 92 -20.07 -10.30 20.75
N LEU A 93 -19.35 -9.36 21.38
CA LEU A 93 -18.94 -8.11 20.74
C LEU A 93 -18.07 -8.39 19.51
N MET A 94 -17.08 -9.28 19.62
CA MET A 94 -16.22 -9.65 18.49
C MET A 94 -17.02 -10.15 17.29
N ARG A 95 -17.97 -11.08 17.52
CA ARG A 95 -18.82 -11.63 16.46
C ARG A 95 -19.79 -10.60 15.88
N VAL A 96 -20.50 -9.89 16.75
CA VAL A 96 -21.53 -8.93 16.33
C VAL A 96 -20.91 -7.73 15.61
N SER A 97 -19.76 -7.24 16.08
CA SER A 97 -19.05 -6.16 15.39
C SER A 97 -18.57 -6.57 14.00
N GLN A 98 -18.13 -7.81 13.81
CA GLN A 98 -17.76 -8.34 12.49
C GLN A 98 -18.96 -8.34 11.53
N LEU A 99 -20.09 -8.91 11.96
CA LEU A 99 -21.34 -8.91 11.18
C LEU A 99 -21.87 -7.50 10.90
N TRP A 100 -21.80 -6.62 11.89
CA TRP A 100 -22.22 -5.22 11.75
C TRP A 100 -21.41 -4.50 10.68
N ARG A 101 -20.09 -4.67 10.67
CA ARG A 101 -19.21 -4.08 9.65
C ARG A 101 -19.57 -4.60 8.26
N ASP A 102 -19.68 -5.91 8.07
CA ASP A 102 -20.07 -6.50 6.78
C ASP A 102 -21.42 -5.94 6.27
N LEU A 103 -22.46 -5.93 7.11
CA LEU A 103 -23.77 -5.38 6.75
C LEU A 103 -23.71 -3.89 6.39
N LYS A 104 -22.90 -3.10 7.12
CA LYS A 104 -22.70 -1.68 6.84
C LYS A 104 -22.03 -1.47 5.48
N HIS A 105 -21.02 -2.28 5.15
CA HIS A 105 -20.35 -2.20 3.84
C HIS A 105 -21.27 -2.64 2.72
N ARG A 106 -21.95 -3.79 2.85
CA ARG A 106 -22.92 -4.25 1.83
C ARG A 106 -23.99 -3.19 1.57
N LYS A 107 -24.55 -2.58 2.61
CA LYS A 107 -25.49 -1.46 2.46
C LYS A 107 -24.88 -0.28 1.73
N TRP A 108 -23.65 0.11 2.09
CA TRP A 108 -22.99 1.28 1.51
C TRP A 108 -22.71 1.11 0.01
N PHE A 109 -22.31 -0.10 -0.41
CA PHE A 109 -22.04 -0.42 -1.82
C PHE A 109 -23.28 -0.89 -2.60
N GLY A 110 -24.48 -0.80 -2.01
CA GLY A 110 -25.75 -1.10 -2.71
C GLY A 110 -26.23 -2.56 -2.63
N PHE A 111 -25.43 -3.48 -2.09
CA PHE A 111 -25.74 -4.91 -1.94
C PHE A 111 -26.71 -5.24 -0.79
N GLY A 112 -27.31 -4.22 -0.16
CA GLY A 112 -28.32 -4.41 0.89
C GLY A 112 -29.75 -4.55 0.36
N HIS A 113 -30.01 -4.15 -0.88
CA HIS A 113 -31.34 -4.13 -1.49
C HIS A 113 -31.55 -5.18 -2.59
N ASP A 114 -30.45 -5.67 -3.16
CA ASP A 114 -30.44 -6.70 -4.19
C ASP A 114 -29.89 -7.99 -3.59
N THR A 115 -30.77 -8.87 -3.14
CA THR A 115 -30.39 -10.14 -2.49
C THR A 115 -29.86 -11.18 -3.47
N GLU A 116 -29.93 -10.91 -4.78
CA GLU A 116 -29.51 -11.85 -5.82
C GLU A 116 -28.05 -11.63 -6.26
N LEU A 117 -27.47 -10.46 -5.96
CA LEU A 117 -26.10 -10.11 -6.33
C LEU A 117 -25.19 -10.04 -5.09
N ASP A 118 -24.21 -10.94 -5.03
CA ASP A 118 -23.12 -10.86 -4.07
C ASP A 118 -21.97 -10.00 -4.65
N PRO A 119 -21.23 -9.22 -3.84
CA PRO A 119 -20.14 -8.40 -4.35
C PRO A 119 -19.05 -9.29 -4.95
N GLY A 120 -18.62 -8.95 -6.17
CA GLY A 120 -17.47 -9.56 -6.81
C GLY A 120 -16.14 -9.16 -6.17
N GLU A 121 -15.05 -9.58 -6.81
CA GLU A 121 -13.68 -9.24 -6.38
C GLU A 121 -13.49 -7.72 -6.27
N GLY A 122 -13.10 -7.24 -5.09
CA GLY A 122 -12.97 -5.82 -4.81
C GLY A 122 -14.26 -5.00 -4.80
N GLY A 123 -15.44 -5.63 -4.89
CA GLY A 123 -16.75 -4.95 -4.97
C GLY A 123 -17.15 -4.15 -3.73
N LEU A 124 -16.49 -4.37 -2.59
CA LEU A 124 -16.66 -3.65 -1.32
C LEU A 124 -15.46 -2.73 -1.01
N ALA A 125 -14.68 -2.35 -2.02
CA ALA A 125 -13.54 -1.46 -1.89
C ALA A 125 -13.71 -0.18 -2.72
N LEU A 126 -13.26 0.94 -2.17
CA LEU A 126 -13.21 2.22 -2.86
C LEU A 126 -11.88 2.33 -3.63
N PHE A 127 -11.93 2.75 -4.89
CA PHE A 127 -10.73 3.13 -5.64
C PHE A 127 -10.53 4.66 -5.69
N CYS A 128 -9.39 5.09 -6.23
CA CYS A 128 -9.04 6.50 -6.36
C CYS A 128 -9.98 7.23 -7.34
N PRO A 129 -10.73 8.27 -6.91
CA PRO A 129 -11.65 8.99 -7.79
C PRO A 129 -10.93 9.83 -8.86
N ALA A 130 -9.65 10.13 -8.66
CA ALA A 130 -8.84 10.94 -9.56
C ALA A 130 -7.95 10.11 -10.51
N CYS A 131 -7.87 8.78 -10.34
CA CYS A 131 -7.13 7.94 -11.28
C CYS A 131 -7.94 7.76 -12.58
N PRO A 132 -7.30 7.74 -13.77
CA PRO A 132 -7.99 7.66 -15.08
C PRO A 132 -8.88 6.43 -15.29
N GLN A 133 -10.18 6.45 -15.08
CA GLN A 133 -11.06 5.28 -15.19
C GLN A 133 -11.97 5.41 -16.42
N PRO A 134 -11.74 4.60 -17.48
CA PRO A 134 -12.59 4.58 -18.67
C PRO A 134 -14.05 4.32 -18.30
N GLY A 135 -14.96 5.10 -18.90
CA GLY A 135 -16.40 5.00 -18.63
C GLY A 135 -16.86 5.59 -17.29
N ILE A 136 -15.95 6.04 -16.42
CA ILE A 136 -16.28 6.62 -15.11
C ILE A 136 -15.93 8.11 -15.06
N ASN A 137 -14.65 8.45 -15.24
CA ASN A 137 -14.18 9.84 -15.06
C ASN A 137 -13.31 10.35 -16.24
N LEU A 138 -13.26 9.60 -17.34
CA LEU A 138 -12.59 10.01 -18.57
C LEU A 138 -13.60 10.47 -19.62
N PRO A 139 -13.32 11.57 -20.35
CA PRO A 139 -14.19 12.05 -21.43
C PRO A 139 -14.18 11.09 -22.63
N PRO A 140 -15.24 11.00 -23.46
CA PRO A 140 -15.33 9.97 -24.52
C PRO A 140 -14.16 9.91 -25.52
N ASP A 141 -13.49 11.04 -25.74
CA ASP A 141 -12.35 11.23 -26.65
C ASP A 141 -10.98 11.08 -25.96
N TRP A 142 -10.93 10.62 -24.70
CA TRP A 142 -9.69 10.49 -23.92
C TRP A 142 -8.60 9.68 -24.63
N LYS A 143 -8.98 8.75 -25.52
CA LYS A 143 -8.05 7.90 -26.28
C LYS A 143 -7.17 8.68 -27.25
N ALA A 144 -7.56 9.90 -27.64
CA ALA A 144 -6.74 10.79 -28.46
C ALA A 144 -5.67 11.52 -27.63
N CYS A 145 -5.67 11.34 -26.31
CA CYS A 145 -4.75 12.01 -25.40
C CYS A 145 -3.63 11.05 -24.95
N ASP A 146 -2.39 11.35 -25.35
CA ASP A 146 -1.19 10.56 -25.01
C ASP A 146 -0.80 10.63 -23.53
N THR A 147 -1.51 11.43 -22.72
CA THR A 147 -1.17 11.66 -21.30
C THR A 147 -1.86 10.69 -20.34
N VAL A 148 -2.84 9.91 -20.81
CA VAL A 148 -3.57 8.98 -19.95
C VAL A 148 -2.69 7.79 -19.61
N THR A 149 -2.15 7.79 -18.38
CA THR A 149 -1.25 6.75 -17.89
C THR A 149 -1.70 6.26 -16.51
N ARG A 150 -1.64 4.94 -16.29
CA ARG A 150 -1.81 4.34 -14.97
C ARG A 150 -0.52 4.51 -14.18
N GLN A 151 -0.61 4.91 -12.91
CA GLN A 151 0.59 5.08 -12.07
C GLN A 151 0.40 4.35 -10.76
N TYR A 152 1.19 3.30 -10.58
CA TYR A 152 1.11 2.43 -9.42
C TYR A 152 2.45 2.38 -8.70
N VAL A 153 2.37 2.25 -7.39
CA VAL A 153 3.51 1.93 -6.53
C VAL A 153 3.27 0.57 -5.89
N LEU A 154 4.33 -0.21 -5.74
CA LEU A 154 4.34 -1.50 -5.06
C LEU A 154 5.34 -1.45 -3.92
N ASP A 155 4.93 -1.98 -2.77
CA ASP A 155 5.77 -2.09 -1.60
C ASP A 155 5.28 -3.17 -0.64
N GLY A 156 6.21 -3.71 0.14
CA GLY A 156 6.03 -4.78 1.10
C GLY A 156 6.14 -4.31 2.56
N ASN A 157 5.12 -4.61 3.36
CA ASN A 157 5.12 -4.33 4.78
C ASN A 157 5.36 -5.60 5.61
N PHE A 158 6.53 -5.68 6.26
CA PHE A 158 6.96 -6.85 7.05
C PHE A 158 6.56 -6.79 8.53
N THR A 159 5.88 -5.72 8.96
CA THR A 159 5.36 -5.60 10.34
C THR A 159 4.03 -6.34 10.51
N THR A 160 3.29 -6.55 9.42
CA THR A 160 1.94 -7.13 9.36
C THR A 160 1.94 -8.66 9.36
N GLN A 161 2.73 -9.23 10.27
CA GLN A 161 2.87 -10.68 10.43
C GLN A 161 1.56 -11.33 10.89
N HIS A 162 1.34 -12.58 10.48
CA HIS A 162 0.19 -13.39 10.90
C HIS A 162 0.66 -14.75 11.44
N MET A 163 0.14 -15.12 12.60
CA MET A 163 0.44 -16.42 13.20
C MET A 163 -0.42 -17.54 12.60
N LYS A 164 0.08 -18.76 12.66
CA LYS A 164 -0.72 -19.94 12.30
C LYS A 164 -1.91 -20.06 13.26
N MET A 165 -3.07 -20.39 12.69
CA MET A 165 -4.29 -20.62 13.45
C MET A 165 -4.27 -21.99 14.11
N ASN A 166 -4.79 -22.08 15.33
CA ASN A 166 -4.94 -23.36 16.02
C ASN A 166 -6.05 -24.24 15.42
N ARG A 167 -7.10 -23.62 14.87
CA ARG A 167 -8.31 -24.27 14.33
C ARG A 167 -8.76 -23.60 13.02
N PRO A 168 -8.00 -23.74 11.93
CA PRO A 168 -8.35 -23.14 10.63
C PRO A 168 -9.69 -23.64 10.07
N GLU A 169 -10.11 -24.85 10.41
CA GLU A 169 -11.38 -25.45 9.99
C GLU A 169 -12.62 -24.73 10.54
N MET A 170 -12.45 -23.91 11.57
CA MET A 170 -13.52 -23.10 12.18
C MET A 170 -13.53 -21.65 11.67
N ASP A 171 -12.62 -21.27 10.78
CA ASP A 171 -12.58 -19.91 10.24
C ASP A 171 -13.71 -19.70 9.24
N VAL A 172 -14.38 -18.57 9.33
CA VAL A 172 -15.51 -18.21 8.45
C VAL A 172 -15.28 -16.81 7.94
N SER A 173 -15.19 -16.68 6.61
CA SER A 173 -15.07 -15.40 5.93
C SER A 173 -16.43 -14.87 5.50
N LEU A 174 -16.67 -13.58 5.75
CA LEU A 174 -17.87 -12.88 5.28
C LEU A 174 -17.66 -12.24 3.90
N SER A 175 -16.41 -11.90 3.59
CA SER A 175 -16.06 -11.06 2.44
C SER A 175 -14.69 -11.39 1.82
N ASP A 176 -14.34 -12.69 1.71
CA ASP A 176 -13.10 -13.15 1.06
C ASP A 176 -12.94 -12.54 -0.34
N GLY A 177 -11.87 -11.80 -0.54
CA GLY A 177 -11.58 -11.14 -1.81
C GLY A 177 -12.53 -10.00 -2.21
N LYS A 178 -13.50 -9.63 -1.38
CA LYS A 178 -14.45 -8.56 -1.74
C LYS A 178 -13.92 -7.16 -1.43
N GLY A 179 -12.84 -7.05 -0.65
CA GLY A 179 -12.21 -5.80 -0.26
C GLY A 179 -10.90 -5.50 -1.00
N TYR A 180 -9.87 -5.13 -0.25
CA TYR A 180 -8.54 -4.82 -0.78
C TYR A 180 -7.64 -6.05 -0.79
N MET A 181 -7.78 -6.94 0.18
CA MET A 181 -7.08 -8.22 0.19
C MET A 181 -7.60 -9.14 -0.92
N VAL A 182 -6.70 -9.89 -1.54
CA VAL A 182 -7.02 -10.89 -2.57
C VAL A 182 -7.85 -12.04 -2.01
N SER A 183 -8.58 -12.74 -2.89
CA SER A 183 -9.28 -13.98 -2.58
C SER A 183 -8.27 -15.09 -2.25
N GLU A 184 -8.47 -15.84 -1.17
CA GLU A 184 -7.47 -16.84 -0.73
C GLU A 184 -7.29 -17.98 -1.76
N ILE A 185 -8.38 -18.56 -2.26
CA ILE A 185 -8.29 -19.76 -3.13
C ILE A 185 -7.55 -19.49 -4.45
N PRO A 186 -7.92 -18.47 -5.26
CA PRO A 186 -7.19 -18.15 -6.48
C PRO A 186 -5.73 -17.79 -6.22
N TYR A 187 -5.47 -17.08 -5.11
CA TYR A 187 -4.13 -16.66 -4.77
C TYR A 187 -3.23 -17.84 -4.37
N GLN A 188 -3.70 -18.76 -3.52
CA GLN A 188 -2.93 -19.97 -3.19
C GLN A 188 -2.69 -20.85 -4.42
N SER A 189 -3.66 -20.95 -5.32
CA SER A 189 -3.50 -21.67 -6.59
C SER A 189 -2.37 -21.06 -7.44
N HIS A 190 -2.33 -19.73 -7.56
CA HIS A 190 -1.26 -19.01 -8.22
C HIS A 190 0.11 -19.30 -7.58
N LEU A 191 0.21 -19.24 -6.25
CA LEU A 191 1.46 -19.48 -5.53
C LEU A 191 1.98 -20.92 -5.69
N GLN A 192 1.09 -21.90 -5.79
CA GLN A 192 1.46 -23.31 -5.98
C GLN A 192 1.98 -23.60 -7.39
N GLN A 193 1.47 -22.88 -8.39
CA GLN A 193 1.85 -23.06 -9.79
C GLN A 193 3.08 -22.22 -10.17
N SER A 194 3.41 -21.21 -9.37
CA SER A 194 4.50 -20.28 -9.65
C SER A 194 5.86 -20.81 -9.18
N LEU A 195 6.88 -20.63 -10.01
CA LEU A 195 8.27 -20.94 -9.66
C LEU A 195 8.86 -19.84 -8.77
N ASP A 196 9.51 -20.24 -7.66
CA ASP A 196 10.24 -19.31 -6.78
C ASP A 196 11.58 -18.92 -7.42
N ASN A 197 11.52 -17.93 -8.31
CA ASN A 197 12.68 -17.42 -9.03
C ASN A 197 13.51 -16.50 -8.12
N LYS A 198 14.54 -17.06 -7.48
CA LYS A 198 15.50 -16.27 -6.71
C LYS A 198 16.58 -15.70 -7.63
N GLU A 199 16.45 -14.42 -7.95
CA GLU A 199 17.49 -13.73 -8.69
C GLU A 199 18.53 -13.13 -7.76
N ARG A 200 19.81 -13.26 -8.14
CA ARG A 200 20.87 -12.53 -7.46
C ARG A 200 20.75 -11.07 -7.85
N SER A 201 20.70 -10.21 -6.84
CA SER A 201 20.66 -8.78 -7.08
C SER A 201 21.90 -8.33 -7.86
N THR A 202 21.67 -7.59 -8.93
CA THR A 202 22.73 -6.97 -9.76
C THR A 202 23.04 -5.53 -9.34
N CYS A 203 22.37 -5.03 -8.29
CA CYS A 203 22.56 -3.72 -7.69
C CYS A 203 23.30 -3.83 -6.36
N SER A 204 24.08 -2.79 -6.02
CA SER A 204 24.84 -2.72 -4.77
C SER A 204 23.91 -2.78 -3.54
N ASN A 205 24.32 -3.49 -2.49
CA ASN A 205 23.78 -3.41 -1.13
C ASN A 205 22.28 -3.73 -0.86
N HIS A 206 21.63 -4.64 -1.59
CA HIS A 206 20.37 -5.25 -1.13
C HIS A 206 20.56 -6.34 -0.03
N ARG A 207 21.34 -6.07 1.02
CA ARG A 207 21.46 -7.00 2.18
C ARG A 207 20.16 -7.07 2.99
N ALA A 208 19.32 -6.04 2.96
CA ALA A 208 18.06 -5.97 3.72
C ALA A 208 17.00 -7.00 3.25
N ILE A 209 16.82 -7.16 1.93
CA ILE A 209 15.83 -8.09 1.34
C ILE A 209 16.19 -9.55 1.69
N ASN A 210 17.48 -9.89 1.70
CA ASN A 210 17.95 -11.24 2.02
C ASN A 210 17.77 -11.60 3.51
N ALA A 211 17.81 -10.62 4.42
CA ALA A 211 17.61 -10.86 5.85
C ALA A 211 16.12 -11.02 6.23
N ALA A 212 15.20 -10.37 5.49
CA ALA A 212 13.76 -10.50 5.70
C ALA A 212 13.21 -11.89 5.33
N ASN A 213 13.89 -12.62 4.44
CA ASN A 213 13.53 -13.95 3.94
C ASN A 213 13.87 -15.12 4.90
N ILE A 214 14.29 -14.82 6.14
CA ILE A 214 14.54 -15.84 7.17
C ILE A 214 13.20 -16.47 7.60
N ASN A 215 13.09 -17.76 7.36
CA ASN A 215 11.89 -18.56 7.60
C ASN A 215 11.56 -18.56 9.10
N LYS A 216 10.48 -17.88 9.52
CA LYS A 216 9.95 -17.95 10.88
C LYS A 216 8.91 -19.07 10.94
N SER A 217 9.29 -20.24 11.47
CA SER A 217 8.48 -21.47 11.50
C SER A 217 7.05 -21.33 12.06
N ASN A 218 6.80 -20.29 12.86
CA ASN A 218 5.54 -20.06 13.57
C ASN A 218 4.57 -19.10 12.86
N LEU A 219 4.97 -18.49 11.74
CA LEU A 219 4.11 -17.56 10.99
C LEU A 219 3.40 -18.27 9.83
N ARG A 220 2.17 -17.83 9.55
CA ARG A 220 1.44 -18.13 8.30
C ARG A 220 1.83 -17.12 7.22
N SER A 221 1.89 -15.85 7.61
CA SER A 221 2.31 -14.74 6.76
C SER A 221 3.39 -13.91 7.46
N THR A 222 4.42 -13.55 6.72
CA THR A 222 5.57 -12.76 7.16
C THR A 222 5.39 -11.26 6.97
N GLY A 223 4.35 -10.86 6.22
CA GLY A 223 4.04 -9.48 5.87
C GLY A 223 2.95 -9.44 4.79
N ILE A 224 2.67 -8.25 4.27
CA ILE A 224 1.76 -8.07 3.14
C ILE A 224 2.43 -7.22 2.07
N GLY A 225 2.09 -7.46 0.80
CA GLY A 225 2.42 -6.57 -0.31
C GLY A 225 1.16 -5.85 -0.77
N ALA A 226 1.27 -4.61 -1.20
CA ALA A 226 0.14 -3.89 -1.79
C ALA A 226 0.56 -3.12 -3.03
N THR A 227 -0.45 -2.90 -3.88
CA THR A 227 -0.40 -1.89 -4.93
C THR A 227 -1.29 -0.72 -4.55
N ALA A 228 -0.77 0.50 -4.69
CA ALA A 228 -1.53 1.74 -4.52
C ALA A 228 -1.31 2.68 -5.70
N CYS A 229 -2.23 3.63 -5.92
CA CYS A 229 -1.99 4.66 -6.91
C CYS A 229 -0.89 5.63 -6.43
N ALA A 230 0.10 5.88 -7.29
CA ALA A 230 1.29 6.65 -6.92
C ALA A 230 0.97 8.11 -6.53
N TRP A 231 -0.03 8.72 -7.18
CA TRP A 231 -0.36 10.14 -6.97
C TRP A 231 -1.14 10.45 -5.70
N HIS A 232 -2.04 9.56 -5.31
CA HIS A 232 -3.01 9.84 -4.26
C HIS A 232 -2.89 8.88 -3.08
N GLY A 233 -2.15 7.77 -3.21
CA GLY A 233 -1.99 6.78 -2.14
C GLY A 233 -3.28 6.03 -1.83
N CYS A 234 -4.17 5.83 -2.80
CA CYS A 234 -5.31 4.94 -2.62
C CYS A 234 -4.89 3.51 -2.93
N PHE A 235 -5.16 2.59 -2.01
CA PHE A 235 -5.02 1.16 -2.27
C PHE A 235 -5.91 0.75 -3.44
N VAL A 236 -5.42 -0.12 -4.30
CA VAL A 236 -6.23 -0.65 -5.40
C VAL A 236 -7.07 -1.83 -4.87
N PRO A 237 -8.37 -1.91 -5.20
CA PRO A 237 -9.23 -3.04 -4.81
C PRO A 237 -8.67 -4.40 -5.22
N HIS A 238 -8.78 -5.38 -4.32
CA HIS A 238 -8.39 -6.78 -4.53
C HIS A 238 -6.89 -7.02 -4.84
N LEU A 239 -5.96 -6.15 -4.40
CA LEU A 239 -4.53 -6.27 -4.74
C LEU A 239 -3.57 -6.40 -3.56
N VAL A 240 -4.07 -6.54 -2.35
CA VAL A 240 -3.22 -6.75 -1.19
C VAL A 240 -3.02 -8.24 -0.97
N VAL A 241 -1.75 -8.65 -0.92
CA VAL A 241 -1.34 -10.04 -0.93
C VAL A 241 -0.58 -10.40 0.34
N ASP A 242 -0.74 -11.62 0.84
CA ASP A 242 0.04 -12.12 1.96
C ASP A 242 1.39 -12.69 1.50
N PHE A 243 2.45 -12.44 2.27
CA PHE A 243 3.79 -12.98 2.04
C PHE A 243 4.02 -14.26 2.84
N GLN A 244 3.99 -15.42 2.18
CA GLN A 244 4.19 -16.71 2.87
C GLN A 244 5.62 -16.87 3.40
N LYS A 245 6.61 -16.31 2.69
CA LYS A 245 8.02 -16.36 3.05
C LYS A 245 8.77 -15.16 2.49
N GLY A 246 8.64 -14.05 3.19
CA GLY A 246 9.07 -12.73 2.73
C GLY A 246 8.45 -12.35 1.38
N GLU A 247 8.91 -11.24 0.84
CA GLU A 247 8.47 -10.77 -0.46
C GLU A 247 9.16 -11.55 -1.58
N ARG A 248 8.36 -12.08 -2.50
CA ARG A 248 8.83 -12.79 -3.70
C ARG A 248 8.12 -12.22 -4.91
N TYR A 249 8.74 -12.31 -6.08
CA TYR A 249 8.17 -11.77 -7.31
C TYR A 249 6.78 -12.31 -7.61
N MET A 250 6.50 -13.61 -7.39
CA MET A 250 5.14 -14.14 -7.57
C MET A 250 4.07 -13.40 -6.73
N ASN A 251 4.41 -12.94 -5.51
CA ASN A 251 3.48 -12.18 -4.68
C ASN A 251 3.18 -10.83 -5.35
N THR A 252 4.21 -10.11 -5.75
CA THR A 252 4.16 -8.78 -6.37
C THR A 252 3.54 -8.82 -7.78
N ASP A 253 3.86 -9.85 -8.57
CA ASP A 253 3.37 -10.09 -9.93
C ASP A 253 1.86 -10.30 -9.95
N TYR A 254 1.32 -11.05 -8.98
CA TYR A 254 -0.12 -11.24 -8.82
C TYR A 254 -0.82 -9.91 -8.52
N SER A 255 -0.26 -9.11 -7.63
CA SER A 255 -0.80 -7.80 -7.25
C SER A 255 -0.80 -6.85 -8.44
N ILE A 256 0.33 -6.65 -9.12
CA ILE A 256 0.44 -5.68 -10.22
C ILE A 256 -0.32 -6.09 -11.48
N CYS A 257 -0.33 -7.39 -11.86
CA CYS A 257 -1.07 -7.84 -13.05
C CYS A 257 -2.57 -7.55 -12.92
N ASN A 258 -3.14 -7.76 -11.72
CA ASN A 258 -4.53 -7.44 -11.46
C ASN A 258 -4.76 -5.91 -11.39
N ALA A 259 -3.78 -5.12 -10.89
CA ALA A 259 -3.86 -3.65 -10.90
C ALA A 259 -3.96 -3.06 -12.30
N LEU A 260 -3.14 -3.59 -13.20
CA LEU A 260 -3.07 -3.12 -14.58
C LEU A 260 -4.34 -3.47 -15.37
N ARG A 261 -5.16 -4.39 -14.87
CA ARG A 261 -6.47 -4.75 -15.45
C ARG A 261 -7.63 -3.99 -14.82
N TYR A 262 -7.50 -3.54 -13.58
CA TYR A 262 -8.56 -2.87 -12.84
C TYR A 262 -9.00 -1.56 -13.53
N HIS A 263 -10.21 -1.54 -14.09
CA HIS A 263 -10.79 -0.41 -14.85
C HIS A 263 -9.79 0.27 -15.78
N SER A 264 -9.06 -0.50 -16.58
CA SER A 264 -7.95 0.00 -17.41
C SER A 264 -8.13 -0.33 -18.88
N GLU A 265 -9.38 -0.51 -19.34
CA GLU A 265 -9.69 -0.87 -20.71
C GLU A 265 -9.17 0.18 -21.70
N ASN A 266 -8.33 -0.27 -22.65
CA ASN A 266 -7.66 0.57 -23.65
C ASN A 266 -6.60 1.54 -23.11
N ILE A 267 -6.25 1.51 -21.82
CA ILE A 267 -5.10 2.26 -21.33
C ILE A 267 -3.84 1.52 -21.80
N THR A 268 -3.01 2.20 -22.60
CA THR A 268 -1.84 1.61 -23.24
C THR A 268 -0.54 1.85 -22.49
N ARG A 269 -0.54 2.67 -21.44
CA ARG A 269 0.68 3.05 -20.71
C ARG A 269 0.49 2.96 -19.20
N ALA A 270 1.45 2.35 -18.52
CA ALA A 270 1.49 2.28 -17.06
C ALA A 270 2.89 2.52 -16.51
N LEU A 271 3.01 3.46 -15.58
CA LEU A 271 4.18 3.63 -14.72
C LEU A 271 4.04 2.73 -13.50
N VAL A 272 5.05 1.90 -13.27
CA VAL A 272 5.11 0.96 -12.15
C VAL A 272 6.36 1.27 -11.32
N ILE A 273 6.13 1.77 -10.12
CA ILE A 273 7.17 2.15 -9.17
C ILE A 273 7.37 1.01 -8.18
N TYR A 274 8.59 0.50 -8.10
CA TYR A 274 8.92 -0.61 -7.21
C TYR A 274 10.40 -0.52 -6.81
N ASP A 275 10.73 -0.79 -5.56
CA ASP A 275 12.10 -0.74 -5.03
C ASP A 275 13.10 -1.48 -5.91
N VAL A 276 12.74 -2.69 -6.31
CA VAL A 276 13.57 -3.51 -7.20
C VAL A 276 13.05 -3.49 -8.64
N GLY A 277 12.35 -2.43 -9.03
CA GLY A 277 11.76 -2.25 -10.37
C GLY A 277 12.76 -2.49 -11.50
N CYS A 278 14.01 -2.04 -11.32
CA CYS A 278 15.09 -2.24 -12.29
C CYS A 278 15.55 -3.70 -12.49
N GLN A 279 15.31 -4.57 -11.51
CA GLN A 279 15.62 -6.00 -11.57
C GLN A 279 14.39 -6.77 -12.02
N TRP A 280 13.26 -6.47 -11.38
CA TRP A 280 11.95 -7.06 -11.66
C TRP A 280 11.53 -6.94 -13.12
N SER A 281 11.67 -5.75 -13.72
CA SER A 281 11.18 -5.49 -15.08
C SER A 281 11.89 -6.30 -16.17
N VAL A 282 13.10 -6.80 -15.91
CA VAL A 282 13.89 -7.57 -16.89
C VAL A 282 13.19 -8.87 -17.26
N ASN A 283 12.66 -9.59 -16.26
CA ASN A 283 12.07 -10.92 -16.44
C ASN A 283 10.56 -10.94 -16.23
N PHE A 284 9.95 -9.85 -15.76
CA PHE A 284 8.50 -9.78 -15.55
C PHE A 284 7.68 -10.25 -16.76
N GLY A 285 8.00 -9.77 -17.96
CA GLY A 285 7.28 -10.16 -19.18
C GLY A 285 7.40 -11.65 -19.52
N SER A 286 8.53 -12.30 -19.20
CA SER A 286 8.70 -13.74 -19.42
C SER A 286 7.96 -14.56 -18.36
N TRP A 287 7.98 -14.12 -17.10
CA TRP A 287 7.23 -14.74 -16.00
C TRP A 287 5.73 -14.72 -16.26
N VAL A 288 5.17 -13.58 -16.66
CA VAL A 288 3.74 -13.48 -17.01
C VAL A 288 3.40 -14.44 -18.14
N LYS A 289 4.18 -14.48 -19.23
CA LYS A 289 3.95 -15.39 -20.37
C LYS A 289 4.02 -16.88 -19.98
N SER A 290 4.87 -17.22 -19.01
CA SER A 290 5.02 -18.59 -18.51
C SER A 290 3.95 -18.99 -17.50
N SER A 291 3.19 -18.04 -16.97
CA SER A 291 2.17 -18.27 -15.95
C SER A 291 0.81 -18.51 -16.60
N SER A 292 0.07 -19.46 -16.03
CA SER A 292 -1.33 -19.75 -16.35
C SER A 292 -2.33 -18.80 -15.68
N SER A 293 -1.88 -18.01 -14.70
CA SER A 293 -2.74 -17.25 -13.79
C SER A 293 -2.52 -15.73 -13.86
N LEU A 294 -1.47 -15.28 -14.56
CA LEU A 294 -1.15 -13.87 -14.73
C LEU A 294 -1.49 -13.42 -16.16
N PHE A 295 -2.09 -12.25 -16.27
CA PHE A 295 -2.52 -11.69 -17.55
C PHE A 295 -2.21 -10.20 -17.58
N LEU A 296 -1.70 -9.73 -18.71
CA LEU A 296 -1.52 -8.31 -19.00
C LEU A 296 -2.45 -7.88 -20.13
N PRO A 297 -2.98 -6.65 -20.10
CA PRO A 297 -3.69 -6.08 -21.24
C PRO A 297 -2.80 -6.06 -22.49
N SER A 298 -3.37 -6.44 -23.63
CA SER A 298 -2.66 -6.42 -24.91
C SER A 298 -2.22 -5.01 -25.28
N GLY A 299 -0.95 -4.84 -25.65
CA GLY A 299 -0.39 -3.55 -26.07
C GLY A 299 -0.11 -2.58 -24.93
N LEU A 300 -0.18 -3.02 -23.66
CA LEU A 300 0.22 -2.22 -22.52
C LEU A 300 1.75 -2.08 -22.45
N GLU A 301 2.24 -0.85 -22.54
CA GLU A 301 3.59 -0.45 -22.21
C GLU A 301 3.72 -0.25 -20.70
N ILE A 302 4.65 -0.98 -20.09
CA ILE A 302 4.98 -0.83 -18.67
C ILE A 302 6.32 -0.11 -18.56
N ILE A 303 6.31 1.03 -17.89
CA ILE A 303 7.49 1.84 -17.58
C ILE A 303 7.87 1.55 -16.13
N PRO A 304 8.94 0.78 -15.90
CA PRO A 304 9.43 0.54 -14.56
C PRO A 304 10.16 1.78 -14.02
N ALA A 305 9.97 2.07 -12.75
CA ALA A 305 10.73 3.09 -12.02
C ALA A 305 11.05 2.60 -10.61
N VAL A 306 12.03 3.25 -9.98
CA VAL A 306 12.40 3.02 -8.58
C VAL A 306 12.10 4.29 -7.79
N GLY A 307 11.57 4.13 -6.57
CA GLY A 307 11.33 5.23 -5.64
C GLY A 307 12.61 6.04 -5.39
N LYS A 308 12.50 7.35 -5.24
CA LYS A 308 13.64 8.27 -5.15
C LYS A 308 14.57 7.94 -3.99
N PHE A 309 14.02 7.51 -2.86
CA PHE A 309 14.83 7.15 -1.70
C PHE A 309 15.62 5.87 -1.96
N HIS A 310 14.94 4.85 -2.48
CA HIS A 310 15.56 3.56 -2.79
C HIS A 310 16.57 3.62 -3.93
N LEU A 311 16.34 4.48 -4.93
CA LEU A 311 17.20 4.60 -6.11
C LEU A 311 18.65 4.93 -5.76
N ALA A 312 18.90 5.67 -4.67
CA ALA A 312 20.25 5.99 -4.21
C ALA A 312 21.07 4.75 -3.80
N ALA A 313 20.42 3.64 -3.43
CA ALA A 313 21.10 2.38 -3.10
C ALA A 313 21.46 1.56 -4.35
N HIS A 314 20.95 1.93 -5.54
CA HIS A 314 21.16 1.18 -6.77
C HIS A 314 22.49 1.56 -7.43
N LYS A 315 22.92 0.76 -8.41
CA LYS A 315 24.10 1.09 -9.23
C LYS A 315 23.84 2.38 -10.01
N LEU A 316 24.89 3.13 -10.31
CA LEU A 316 24.81 4.45 -10.96
C LEU A 316 23.99 4.44 -12.27
N SER A 317 24.07 3.39 -13.09
CA SER A 317 23.28 3.30 -14.32
C SER A 317 21.78 3.15 -14.10
N CYS A 318 21.32 2.82 -12.88
CA CYS A 318 19.90 2.85 -12.58
C CYS A 318 19.34 4.27 -12.47
N PHE A 319 20.17 5.25 -12.10
CA PHE A 319 19.74 6.63 -11.92
C PHE A 319 19.05 7.20 -13.17
N PRO A 320 19.68 7.25 -14.35
CA PRO A 320 19.03 7.77 -15.54
C PRO A 320 17.90 6.87 -16.07
N ARG A 321 18.04 5.55 -15.89
CA ARG A 321 17.15 4.55 -16.53
C ARG A 321 15.84 4.31 -15.80
N TYR A 322 15.81 4.53 -14.47
CA TYR A 322 14.65 4.20 -13.62
C TYR A 322 14.24 5.33 -12.67
N SER A 323 14.87 6.51 -12.74
CA SER A 323 14.44 7.66 -11.96
C SER A 323 13.12 8.23 -12.47
N LEU A 324 12.22 8.51 -11.53
CA LEU A 324 10.96 9.20 -11.79
C LEU A 324 11.15 10.59 -12.41
N ASN A 325 12.32 11.23 -12.22
CA ASN A 325 12.59 12.55 -12.78
C ASN A 325 12.69 12.54 -14.32
N PHE A 326 13.03 11.40 -14.93
CA PHE A 326 13.22 11.27 -16.37
C PHE A 326 12.04 10.56 -17.06
N VAL A 327 10.98 10.22 -16.31
CA VAL A 327 9.78 9.58 -16.86
C VAL A 327 8.75 10.64 -17.23
N LYS A 328 8.59 10.86 -18.53
CA LYS A 328 7.56 11.77 -19.07
C LYS A 328 6.16 11.34 -18.61
N GLY A 329 5.48 12.24 -17.90
CA GLY A 329 4.13 12.01 -17.37
C GLY A 329 4.08 11.50 -15.93
N ALA A 330 5.22 11.14 -15.31
CA ALA A 330 5.26 10.77 -13.89
C ALA A 330 4.86 11.96 -12.99
N GLY A 331 5.25 13.18 -13.38
CA GLY A 331 5.10 14.37 -12.56
C GLY A 331 6.08 14.38 -11.38
N HIS A 332 5.91 15.32 -10.46
CA HIS A 332 6.80 15.44 -9.30
C HIS A 332 6.39 14.47 -8.18
N LEU A 333 6.83 13.22 -8.30
CA LEU A 333 6.60 12.14 -7.33
C LEU A 333 7.90 11.70 -6.68
N ASP A 334 7.80 11.16 -5.46
CA ASP A 334 8.89 10.45 -4.79
C ASP A 334 8.83 8.94 -5.01
N GLY A 335 7.64 8.36 -5.17
CA GLY A 335 7.46 6.92 -5.27
C GLY A 335 7.37 6.22 -3.91
N GLU A 336 7.30 6.96 -2.80
CA GLU A 336 7.39 6.46 -1.42
C GLU A 336 6.02 6.47 -0.71
N ILE A 337 4.92 6.63 -1.46
CA ILE A 337 3.60 6.89 -0.88
C ILE A 337 3.09 5.74 -0.02
N LEU A 338 3.48 4.48 -0.30
CA LEU A 338 3.07 3.31 0.49
C LEU A 338 3.64 3.35 1.91
N GLU A 339 4.86 3.85 2.11
CA GLU A 339 5.45 4.03 3.45
C GLU A 339 4.62 4.96 4.33
N THR A 340 4.05 6.01 3.73
CA THR A 340 3.12 6.90 4.45
C THR A 340 1.80 6.22 4.82
N LEU A 341 1.38 5.20 4.07
CA LEU A 341 0.19 4.39 4.38
C LEU A 341 0.49 3.32 5.43
N TRP A 342 1.72 2.81 5.47
CA TRP A 342 2.17 1.85 6.47
C TRP A 342 2.24 2.45 7.86
N ALA A 343 2.68 3.69 8.02
CA ALA A 343 2.76 4.33 9.34
C ALA A 343 1.46 4.22 10.19
N PRO A 344 0.27 4.59 9.71
CA PRO A 344 -0.98 4.39 10.46
C PRO A 344 -1.44 2.93 10.48
N PHE A 345 -1.12 2.13 9.47
CA PHE A 345 -1.50 0.72 9.38
C PHE A 345 -0.70 -0.16 10.35
N ASN A 346 0.56 0.15 10.62
CA ASN A 346 1.42 -0.62 11.53
C ASN A 346 0.90 -0.62 12.97
N LYS A 347 0.06 0.36 13.33
CA LYS A 347 -0.59 0.45 14.64
C LYS A 347 -1.60 -0.69 14.87
N ILE A 348 -2.15 -1.29 13.81
CA ILE A 348 -3.12 -2.40 13.92
C ILE A 348 -2.46 -3.78 13.82
N SER A 349 -1.23 -3.85 13.29
CA SER A 349 -0.50 -5.10 13.08
C SER A 349 -0.41 -5.98 14.34
N PRO A 350 -0.10 -5.45 15.55
CA PRO A 350 -0.04 -6.28 16.75
C PRO A 350 -1.36 -6.97 17.10
N THR A 351 -2.48 -6.25 16.94
CA THR A 351 -3.82 -6.76 17.24
C THR A 351 -4.29 -7.76 16.19
N ALA A 352 -3.95 -7.53 14.91
CA ALA A 352 -4.31 -8.41 13.80
C ALA A 352 -3.48 -9.69 13.72
N ARG A 353 -2.27 -9.69 14.31
CA ARG A 353 -1.31 -10.80 14.23
C ARG A 353 -1.85 -12.14 14.72
N SER A 354 -2.71 -12.14 15.73
CA SER A 354 -3.30 -13.33 16.36
C SER A 354 -4.77 -13.57 15.97
N MET A 355 -5.34 -12.73 15.11
CA MET A 355 -6.70 -12.94 14.60
C MET A 355 -6.76 -14.18 13.71
N THR A 356 -7.97 -14.69 13.49
CA THR A 356 -8.19 -15.65 12.41
C THR A 356 -7.88 -15.01 11.05
N GLN A 357 -7.67 -15.80 10.02
CA GLN A 357 -7.29 -15.26 8.72
C GLN A 357 -8.41 -14.37 8.15
N ALA A 358 -9.64 -14.88 8.17
CA ALA A 358 -10.80 -14.14 7.69
C ALA A 358 -10.98 -12.81 8.44
N HIS A 359 -10.96 -12.85 9.78
CA HIS A 359 -11.13 -11.64 10.58
C HIS A 359 -10.00 -10.63 10.35
N ARG A 360 -8.74 -11.10 10.21
CA ARG A 360 -7.60 -10.23 9.88
C ARG A 360 -7.82 -9.52 8.54
N GLN A 361 -8.21 -10.27 7.51
CA GLN A 361 -8.48 -9.73 6.19
C GLN A 361 -9.56 -8.65 6.25
N GLU A 362 -10.67 -8.92 6.92
CA GLU A 362 -11.77 -7.96 7.07
C GLU A 362 -11.35 -6.69 7.83
N VAL A 363 -10.55 -6.82 8.89
CA VAL A 363 -10.00 -5.66 9.63
C VAL A 363 -9.05 -4.84 8.74
N TYR A 364 -8.19 -5.50 7.96
CA TYR A 364 -7.31 -4.82 7.02
C TYR A 364 -8.09 -4.08 5.94
N ASP A 365 -9.11 -4.73 5.38
CA ASP A 365 -10.01 -4.13 4.41
C ASP A 365 -10.72 -2.90 4.98
N ASP A 366 -11.18 -2.96 6.22
CA ASP A 366 -11.83 -1.82 6.90
C ASP A 366 -10.90 -0.61 7.02
N HIS A 367 -9.64 -0.84 7.41
CA HIS A 367 -8.64 0.24 7.55
C HIS A 367 -8.17 0.81 6.21
N MET A 368 -8.04 -0.04 5.19
CA MET A 368 -7.71 0.41 3.82
C MET A 368 -8.90 1.17 3.21
N ARG A 369 -10.13 0.72 3.47
CA ARG A 369 -11.36 1.42 3.05
C ARG A 369 -11.46 2.80 3.67
N ASP A 370 -11.23 2.91 4.97
CA ASP A 370 -11.21 4.19 5.68
C ASP A 370 -10.13 5.13 5.13
N SER A 371 -8.93 4.61 4.85
CA SER A 371 -7.83 5.36 4.21
C SER A 371 -8.23 5.90 2.84
N ASN A 372 -8.88 5.08 2.00
CA ASN A 372 -9.33 5.50 0.68
C ASN A 372 -10.55 6.44 0.76
N TRP A 373 -11.46 6.23 1.71
CA TRP A 373 -12.61 7.10 1.96
C TRP A 373 -12.16 8.52 2.33
N LYS A 374 -11.23 8.65 3.27
CA LYS A 374 -10.65 9.95 3.67
C LYS A 374 -10.02 10.69 2.48
N LYS A 375 -9.36 9.96 1.59
CA LYS A 375 -8.82 10.52 0.34
C LYS A 375 -9.91 10.93 -0.63
N LEU A 376 -10.95 10.12 -0.77
CA LEU A 376 -12.08 10.39 -1.65
C LEU A 376 -12.80 11.68 -1.23
N VAL A 377 -13.14 11.83 0.05
CA VAL A 377 -13.80 13.06 0.54
C VAL A 377 -12.87 14.29 0.50
N GLY A 378 -11.57 14.08 0.65
CA GLY A 378 -10.55 15.14 0.62
C GLY A 378 -9.94 15.43 -0.75
N ILE A 379 -10.39 14.75 -1.83
CA ILE A 379 -9.64 14.77 -3.09
C ILE A 379 -9.62 16.16 -3.74
N VAL A 380 -10.76 16.86 -3.76
CA VAL A 380 -10.88 18.19 -4.38
C VAL A 380 -9.96 19.22 -3.72
N PRO A 381 -10.03 19.47 -2.39
CA PRO A 381 -9.12 20.42 -1.75
C PRO A 381 -7.65 19.99 -1.83
N SER A 382 -7.37 18.68 -1.82
CA SER A 382 -6.01 18.16 -2.02
C SER A 382 -5.46 18.50 -3.41
N LEU A 383 -6.24 18.29 -4.47
CA LEU A 383 -5.85 18.61 -5.85
C LEU A 383 -5.65 20.12 -6.04
N LEU A 384 -6.54 20.97 -5.51
CA LEU A 384 -6.38 22.42 -5.57
C LEU A 384 -5.10 22.90 -4.88
N LYS A 385 -4.77 22.31 -3.73
CA LYS A 385 -3.51 22.60 -3.02
C LYS A 385 -2.30 22.16 -3.85
N LYS A 386 -2.31 20.93 -4.37
CA LYS A 386 -1.23 20.38 -5.20
C LYS A 386 -1.02 21.20 -6.46
N TYR A 387 -2.09 21.66 -7.12
CA TYR A 387 -2.00 22.53 -8.30
C TYR A 387 -1.27 23.84 -8.00
N LYS A 388 -1.64 24.54 -6.90
CA LYS A 388 -0.95 25.75 -6.48
C LYS A 388 0.53 25.52 -6.17
N THR A 389 0.85 24.43 -5.45
CA THR A 389 2.23 24.04 -5.16
C THR A 389 3.00 23.74 -6.45
N SER A 390 2.37 23.04 -7.41
CA SER A 390 2.99 22.71 -8.69
C SER A 390 3.30 23.94 -9.52
N ASN A 391 2.41 24.95 -9.57
CA ASN A 391 2.68 26.19 -10.29
C ASN A 391 3.87 26.95 -9.69
N LYS A 392 3.95 27.03 -8.36
CA LYS A 392 5.09 27.64 -7.69
C LYS A 392 6.40 26.90 -8.02
N HIS A 393 6.40 25.57 -7.93
CA HIS A 393 7.59 24.79 -8.27
C HIS A 393 7.98 24.94 -9.74
N LEU A 394 7.00 25.07 -10.65
CA LEU A 394 7.28 25.32 -12.06
C LEU A 394 7.96 26.68 -12.27
N GLU A 395 7.49 27.73 -11.59
CA GLU A 395 8.12 29.06 -11.60
C GLU A 395 9.57 28.99 -11.09
N ASP A 396 9.79 28.36 -9.92
CA ASP A 396 11.12 28.22 -9.31
C ASP A 396 12.09 27.44 -10.22
N MET A 397 11.63 26.34 -10.83
CA MET A 397 12.44 25.51 -11.73
C MET A 397 12.73 26.19 -13.07
N ASN A 398 11.76 26.92 -13.63
CA ASN A 398 11.96 27.69 -14.86
C ASN A 398 13.00 28.78 -14.65
N GLN A 399 12.96 29.50 -13.53
CA GLN A 399 13.97 30.51 -13.22
C GLN A 399 15.37 29.90 -13.14
N ALA A 400 15.53 28.76 -12.45
CA ALA A 400 16.81 28.07 -12.38
C ALA A 400 17.29 27.57 -13.75
N TYR A 401 16.38 27.04 -14.58
CA TYR A 401 16.67 26.59 -15.93
C TYR A 401 17.10 27.73 -16.85
N GLU A 402 16.41 28.87 -16.82
CA GLU A 402 16.77 30.07 -17.60
C GLU A 402 18.13 30.63 -17.20
N LEU A 403 18.41 30.73 -15.90
CA LEU A 403 19.72 31.18 -15.40
C LEU A 403 20.86 30.24 -15.83
N LEU A 404 20.62 28.93 -15.81
CA LEU A 404 21.60 27.94 -16.26
C LEU A 404 21.82 28.04 -17.78
N ASN A 405 20.76 28.16 -18.57
CA ASN A 405 20.88 28.27 -20.02
C ASN A 405 21.54 29.58 -20.46
N ALA A 406 21.33 30.69 -19.74
CA ALA A 406 21.92 31.98 -20.07
C ALA A 406 23.46 32.00 -20.05
N VAL A 407 24.09 31.07 -19.34
CA VAL A 407 25.56 30.97 -19.23
C VAL A 407 26.18 29.87 -20.12
N LEU A 408 25.35 29.08 -20.82
CA LEU A 408 25.78 27.97 -21.66
C LEU A 408 25.82 28.37 -23.15
N ASP A 409 26.67 27.70 -23.93
CA ASP A 409 26.75 27.88 -25.38
C ASP A 409 25.43 27.41 -26.04
N PRO A 410 24.69 28.29 -26.74
CA PRO A 410 23.39 27.95 -27.33
C PRO A 410 23.45 26.76 -28.29
N ASN A 411 24.56 26.57 -29.01
CA ASN A 411 24.70 25.44 -29.93
C ASN A 411 24.83 24.12 -29.17
N LYS A 412 25.51 24.12 -28.01
CA LYS A 412 25.63 22.94 -27.16
C LYS A 412 24.31 22.60 -26.47
N VAL A 413 23.55 23.62 -26.07
CA VAL A 413 22.21 23.44 -25.50
C VAL A 413 21.29 22.80 -26.54
N ALA A 414 21.22 23.36 -27.76
CA ALA A 414 20.37 22.82 -28.82
C ALA A 414 20.74 21.38 -29.21
N GLN A 415 22.04 21.05 -29.26
CA GLN A 415 22.49 19.68 -29.52
C GLN A 415 22.09 18.74 -28.37
N TRP A 416 22.30 19.16 -27.12
CA TRP A 416 21.95 18.36 -25.95
C TRP A 416 20.44 18.11 -25.86
N GLU A 417 19.60 19.10 -26.16
CA GLU A 417 18.14 18.93 -26.19
C GLU A 417 17.70 17.90 -27.24
N LEU A 418 18.34 17.91 -28.42
CA LEU A 418 18.07 16.91 -29.46
C LEU A 418 18.52 15.50 -29.02
N ASP A 419 19.69 15.39 -28.39
CA ASP A 419 20.19 14.13 -27.84
C ASP A 419 19.29 13.62 -26.71
N ALA A 420 18.79 14.52 -25.85
CA ALA A 420 17.85 14.23 -24.77
C ALA A 420 16.51 13.70 -25.27
N LEU A 421 15.91 14.38 -26.25
CA LEU A 421 14.67 13.92 -26.90
C LEU A 421 14.82 12.53 -27.52
N LYS A 422 15.97 12.27 -28.16
CA LYS A 422 16.25 10.95 -28.73
C LYS A 422 16.41 9.88 -27.63
N ALA A 423 17.15 10.18 -26.57
CA ALA A 423 17.34 9.27 -25.45
C ALA A 423 16.03 8.97 -24.71
N GLU A 424 15.15 9.96 -24.57
CA GLU A 424 13.81 9.77 -24.01
C GLU A 424 12.92 8.87 -24.87
N ALA A 425 13.05 8.91 -26.20
CA ALA A 425 12.31 8.03 -27.10
C ALA A 425 12.86 6.59 -27.14
N ASP A 426 14.19 6.45 -27.15
CA ASP A 426 14.86 5.15 -27.23
C ASP A 426 14.83 4.39 -25.89
N HIS A 427 14.71 5.11 -24.77
CA HIS A 427 14.72 4.59 -23.39
C HIS A 427 15.97 3.72 -23.08
N GLY A 428 15.97 3.06 -21.92
CA GLY A 428 17.02 2.11 -21.54
C GLY A 428 18.41 2.78 -21.49
N GLU A 429 19.39 2.17 -22.16
CA GLU A 429 20.79 2.65 -22.11
C GLU A 429 20.97 4.02 -22.76
N ALA A 430 20.05 4.45 -23.64
CA ALA A 430 20.11 5.76 -24.26
C ALA A 430 20.02 6.88 -23.21
N LEU A 431 19.32 6.65 -22.10
CA LEU A 431 19.19 7.60 -20.99
C LEU A 431 20.51 7.84 -20.23
N ASP A 432 21.55 7.02 -20.45
CA ASP A 432 22.85 7.21 -19.82
C ASP A 432 23.54 8.54 -20.22
N ILE A 433 22.99 9.28 -21.19
CA ILE A 433 23.38 10.67 -21.47
C ILE A 433 23.25 11.60 -20.26
N TYR A 434 22.36 11.29 -19.30
CA TYR A 434 22.15 12.06 -18.08
C TYR A 434 23.20 11.75 -16.99
N LEU A 435 24.07 10.76 -17.22
CA LEU A 435 25.23 10.54 -16.36
C LEU A 435 26.32 11.55 -16.68
N LEU A 436 26.84 12.18 -15.63
CA LEU A 436 28.06 12.96 -15.73
C LEU A 436 29.19 12.02 -16.16
N ARG A 437 29.68 12.18 -17.39
CA ARG A 437 30.93 11.55 -17.85
C ARG A 437 32.11 12.29 -17.24
N GLY A 438 32.28 12.16 -15.93
CA GLY A 438 33.53 12.53 -15.28
C GLY A 438 34.58 11.48 -15.57
N ASP A 439 35.84 11.89 -15.72
CA ASP A 439 36.96 10.96 -15.58
C ASP A 439 36.76 10.20 -14.27
N LYS A 440 36.90 8.87 -14.29
CA LYS A 440 36.86 8.07 -13.06
C LYS A 440 37.81 8.71 -12.07
N ALA A 441 37.28 9.19 -10.95
CA ALA A 441 38.10 9.56 -9.81
C ALA A 441 39.05 8.38 -9.53
N PRO A 442 40.35 8.62 -9.35
CA PRO A 442 41.30 7.53 -9.12
C PRO A 442 40.81 6.69 -7.95
N THR A 443 40.81 5.37 -8.13
CA THR A 443 40.51 4.44 -7.03
C THR A 443 41.45 4.72 -5.85
N ILE A 444 41.04 4.39 -4.62
CA ILE A 444 41.92 4.54 -3.44
C ILE A 444 43.30 3.93 -3.69
N HIS A 445 43.35 2.79 -4.39
CA HIS A 445 44.59 2.16 -4.78
C HIS A 445 45.42 3.01 -5.77
N GLU A 446 44.81 3.58 -6.80
CA GLU A 446 45.48 4.47 -7.76
C GLU A 446 45.89 5.81 -7.14
N ALA A 447 45.11 6.35 -6.20
CA ALA A 447 45.43 7.53 -5.42
C ALA A 447 46.61 7.25 -4.47
N GLN A 448 46.61 6.10 -3.80
CA GLN A 448 47.75 5.62 -2.99
C GLN A 448 49.00 5.35 -3.84
N LEU A 449 48.84 4.82 -5.05
CA LEU A 449 49.94 4.61 -5.99
C LEU A 449 50.52 5.94 -6.51
N LYS A 450 49.67 6.95 -6.71
CA LYS A 450 50.09 8.32 -7.06
C LYS A 450 50.81 9.00 -5.89
N LEU A 451 50.31 8.85 -4.67
CA LEU A 451 50.96 9.35 -3.45
C LEU A 451 52.28 8.63 -3.17
N GLY A 452 52.39 7.34 -3.46
CA GLY A 452 53.63 6.57 -3.33
C GLY A 452 54.66 6.86 -4.44
N LYS A 453 54.23 7.40 -5.59
CA LYS A 453 55.12 7.80 -6.71
C LYS A 453 55.62 9.25 -6.61
N ASN A 454 54.98 10.09 -5.80
CA ASN A 454 55.44 11.44 -5.51
C ASN A 454 56.18 11.43 -4.16
N PRO A 455 57.52 11.35 -4.13
CA PRO A 455 58.24 11.54 -2.87
C PRO A 455 57.97 12.94 -2.35
N VAL A 456 57.46 13.02 -1.12
CA VAL A 456 57.29 14.25 -0.36
C VAL A 456 58.60 15.03 -0.43
N SER A 457 58.58 16.19 -1.09
CA SER A 457 59.69 17.14 -0.98
C SER A 457 59.83 17.52 0.49
N SER A 458 60.96 17.16 1.07
CA SER A 458 61.32 17.45 2.45
C SER A 458 61.53 18.95 2.66
N SER A 459 60.44 19.70 2.83
CA SER A 459 60.50 21.03 3.44
C SER A 459 59.11 21.53 3.83
N ALA A 460 58.93 21.67 5.14
CA ALA A 460 58.02 22.57 5.87
C ALA A 460 57.05 21.82 6.79
N ASN A 461 57.17 22.15 8.09
CA ASN A 461 56.29 21.75 9.18
C ASN A 461 54.81 21.95 8.81
N LEU A 462 54.10 20.86 8.53
CA LEU A 462 52.65 20.85 8.41
C LEU A 462 52.08 20.50 9.79
N GLY A 463 51.65 21.54 10.51
CA GLY A 463 50.97 21.39 11.79
C GLY A 463 49.67 20.59 11.64
N SER A 464 49.20 20.04 12.76
CA SER A 464 47.97 19.22 12.89
C SER A 464 46.73 19.78 12.18
N VAL A 465 46.67 21.09 11.94
CA VAL A 465 45.62 21.78 11.19
C VAL A 465 45.63 21.42 9.69
N ALA A 466 46.79 21.22 9.08
CA ALA A 466 46.87 20.83 7.67
C ALA A 466 46.40 19.39 7.44
N TRP A 467 46.73 18.47 8.37
CA TRP A 467 46.21 17.10 8.36
C TRP A 467 44.70 17.04 8.58
N LEU A 468 44.16 17.90 9.44
CA LEU A 468 42.71 18.03 9.63
C LEU A 468 42.02 18.63 8.41
N ALA A 469 42.62 19.65 7.78
CA ALA A 469 42.07 20.24 6.55
C ALA A 469 42.11 19.26 5.38
N GLU A 470 43.15 18.43 5.28
CA GLU A 470 43.26 17.38 4.26
C GLU A 470 42.30 16.21 4.56
N GLY A 471 42.10 15.85 5.83
CA GLY A 471 41.08 14.88 6.25
C GLY A 471 39.65 15.34 5.94
N ILE A 472 39.33 16.62 6.23
CA ILE A 472 38.03 17.23 5.91
C ILE A 472 37.84 17.33 4.40
N SER A 473 38.89 17.72 3.64
CA SER A 473 38.81 17.77 2.19
C SER A 473 38.64 16.39 1.53
N ILE A 474 39.11 15.32 2.19
CA ILE A 474 38.88 13.94 1.76
C ILE A 474 37.46 13.50 2.10
N GLU A 475 36.92 13.89 3.26
CA GLU A 475 35.55 13.61 3.69
C GLU A 475 34.52 14.35 2.82
N ASP A 476 34.78 15.61 2.45
CA ASP A 476 33.95 16.40 1.53
C ASP A 476 34.01 15.91 0.06
N SER A 477 34.95 15.00 -0.25
CA SER A 477 35.11 14.38 -1.58
C SER A 477 34.56 12.96 -1.68
N GLN A 478 33.99 12.43 -0.59
CA GLN A 478 33.17 11.21 -0.54
C GLN A 478 31.72 11.50 -0.89
#